data_AF-A0A518GHL6-F1
#
_entry.id   AF-A0A518GHL6-F1
#
_cell.length_a   1.000
_cell.length_b   1.000
_cell.length_c   1.000
_cell.angle_alpha   90.00
_cell.angle_beta   90.00
_cell.angle_gamma   90.00
#
_symmetry.space_group_name_H-M   'P 1'
#
loop_
_entity.id
_entity.type
_entity.pdbx_description
1 polymer ?
#
loop_
_entity_poly.entity_id
_entity_poly.type
_entity_poly.pdbx_seq_one_letter_code
_entity_poly.pdbx_strand_id
1 'polypeptide(L)'
;MVLICPEQCRMSGQASQLIERLLNDPAIPLEEVCYVSLAESMSGGGGPACLRLRLPVEVDQLSQLNPGCRVDRALENALTEAIELWYPRSPRTPGLGQSRVCAGCAPSSESLARATRPAPLYALKMLLKQPWRVSIVELFAGHVARASVGSLGS
;
A
#
# COMPACT_ATOMS: atom_id res chain seq x y z
N MET A 1 -12.90 17.28 12.92
CA MET A 1 -12.45 16.25 11.94
C MET A 1 -11.97 16.92 10.66
N VAL A 2 -11.16 16.22 9.84
CA VAL A 2 -10.66 16.74 8.55
C VAL A 2 -11.22 15.92 7.38
N LEU A 3 -11.70 16.60 6.35
CA LEU A 3 -12.13 15.99 5.09
C LEU A 3 -10.99 16.06 4.06
N ILE A 4 -10.63 14.93 3.45
CA ILE A 4 -9.65 14.86 2.37
C ILE A 4 -10.41 14.68 1.05
N CYS A 5 -10.34 15.68 0.18
CA CYS A 5 -11.03 15.71 -1.11
C CYS A 5 -10.04 15.78 -2.28
N PRO A 6 -10.38 15.22 -3.45
CA PRO A 6 -9.61 15.46 -4.66
C PRO A 6 -9.80 16.91 -5.16
N GLU A 7 -8.81 17.48 -5.83
CA GLU A 7 -8.88 18.87 -6.37
C GLU A 7 -10.08 19.12 -7.28
N GLN A 8 -10.57 18.08 -7.99
CA GLN A 8 -11.75 18.13 -8.84
C GLN A 8 -13.01 18.60 -8.09
N CYS A 9 -13.08 18.41 -6.77
CA CYS A 9 -14.17 18.92 -5.94
C CYS A 9 -14.20 20.46 -5.90
N ARG A 10 -13.06 21.16 -6.05
CA ARG A 10 -13.02 22.63 -6.18
C ARG A 10 -13.53 23.09 -7.54
N MET A 11 -13.27 22.30 -8.58
CA MET A 11 -13.66 22.63 -9.95
C MET A 11 -15.17 22.43 -10.20
N SER A 12 -15.79 21.53 -9.44
CA SER A 12 -17.24 21.30 -9.50
C SER A 12 -17.97 22.27 -8.58
N GLY A 13 -18.71 23.22 -9.17
CA GLY A 13 -19.48 24.21 -8.40
C GLY A 13 -20.47 23.59 -7.41
N GLN A 14 -21.09 22.46 -7.75
CA GLN A 14 -22.00 21.75 -6.85
C GLN A 14 -21.26 21.12 -5.66
N ALA A 15 -20.10 20.51 -5.91
CA ALA A 15 -19.31 19.87 -4.86
C ALA A 15 -18.69 20.91 -3.92
N SER A 16 -18.12 22.00 -4.45
CA SER A 16 -17.56 23.08 -3.63
C SER A 16 -18.60 23.70 -2.72
N GLN A 17 -19.79 24.03 -3.26
CA GLN A 17 -20.87 24.58 -2.46
C GLN A 17 -21.34 23.63 -1.35
N LEU A 18 -21.41 22.33 -1.63
CA LEU A 18 -21.76 21.35 -0.62
C LEU A 18 -20.69 21.31 0.49
N ILE A 19 -19.42 21.24 0.11
CA ILE A 19 -18.30 21.22 1.06
C ILE A 19 -18.30 22.47 1.94
N GLU A 20 -18.51 23.65 1.36
CA GLU A 20 -18.63 24.91 2.10
C GLU A 20 -19.81 24.91 3.07
N ARG A 21 -20.97 24.40 2.66
CA ARG A 21 -22.11 24.24 3.58
C ARG A 21 -21.77 23.32 4.74
N LEU A 22 -21.12 22.18 4.47
CA LEU A 22 -20.73 21.22 5.51
C LEU A 22 -19.70 21.80 6.49
N LEU A 23 -18.78 22.63 6.00
CA LEU A 23 -17.75 23.27 6.83
C LEU A 23 -18.34 24.37 7.74
N ASN A 24 -19.40 25.03 7.29
CA ASN A 24 -20.06 26.10 8.05
C ASN A 24 -21.21 25.60 8.94
N ASP A 25 -21.57 24.31 8.87
CA ASP A 25 -22.64 23.73 9.67
C ASP A 25 -22.13 23.37 11.08
N PRO A 26 -22.59 24.05 12.14
CA PRO A 26 -22.14 23.78 13.51
C PRO A 26 -22.56 22.39 14.03
N ALA A 27 -23.53 21.73 13.39
CA ALA A 27 -23.92 20.37 13.74
C ALA A 27 -22.92 19.31 13.24
N ILE A 28 -22.03 19.67 12.31
CA ILE A 28 -21.06 18.76 11.72
C ILE A 28 -19.68 19.06 12.31
N PRO A 29 -18.99 18.07 12.90
CA PRO A 29 -17.66 18.27 13.49
C PRO A 29 -16.56 18.31 12.41
N LEU A 30 -16.75 19.10 11.35
CA LEU A 30 -15.77 19.30 10.27
C LEU A 30 -15.00 20.60 10.52
N GLU A 31 -13.71 20.49 10.75
CA GLU A 31 -12.84 21.62 11.09
C GLU A 31 -12.06 22.12 9.87
N GLU A 32 -11.72 21.23 8.95
CA GLU A 32 -10.84 21.53 7.83
C GLU A 32 -11.16 20.65 6.61
N VAL A 33 -10.89 21.20 5.42
CA VAL A 33 -10.90 20.45 4.15
C VAL A 33 -9.53 20.54 3.49
N CYS A 34 -8.86 19.40 3.38
CA CYS A 34 -7.59 19.24 2.67
C CYS A 34 -7.85 18.75 1.24
N TYR A 35 -7.24 19.42 0.26
CA TYR A 35 -7.37 19.05 -1.15
C TYR A 35 -6.09 18.41 -1.66
N VAL A 36 -6.23 17.30 -2.38
CA VAL A 36 -5.11 16.53 -2.92
C VAL A 36 -5.22 16.38 -4.43
N SER A 37 -4.09 16.57 -5.12
CA SER A 37 -4.02 16.36 -6.57
C SER A 37 -3.83 14.87 -6.86
N LEU A 38 -4.87 14.23 -7.40
CA LEU A 38 -4.91 12.80 -7.72
C LEU A 38 -5.40 12.56 -9.15
N ALA A 39 -5.07 13.46 -10.09
CA ALA A 39 -5.61 13.43 -11.46
C ALA A 39 -5.44 12.07 -12.15
N GLU A 40 -4.25 11.45 -12.05
CA GLU A 40 -3.99 10.15 -12.66
C GLU A 40 -4.82 9.03 -12.02
N SER A 41 -4.95 9.00 -10.69
CA SER A 41 -5.76 7.99 -10.01
C SER A 41 -7.26 8.18 -10.29
N MET A 42 -7.73 9.42 -10.25
CA MET A 42 -9.11 9.81 -10.56
C MET A 42 -9.47 9.43 -12.00
N SER A 43 -8.55 9.52 -12.96
CA SER A 43 -8.77 9.06 -14.34
C SER A 43 -9.03 7.54 -14.43
N GLY A 44 -8.45 6.77 -13.50
CA GLY A 44 -8.74 5.35 -13.30
C GLY A 44 -9.89 5.06 -12.33
N GLY A 45 -10.62 6.07 -11.87
CA GLY A 45 -11.73 5.94 -10.91
C GLY A 45 -11.31 5.83 -9.43
N GLY A 46 -10.03 5.99 -9.12
CA GLY A 46 -9.50 5.93 -7.76
C GLY A 46 -9.51 7.29 -7.06
N GLY A 47 -10.42 7.48 -6.10
CA GLY A 47 -10.42 8.65 -5.21
C GLY A 47 -9.45 8.52 -4.03
N PRO A 48 -9.30 9.57 -3.19
CA PRO A 48 -8.40 9.54 -2.03
C PRO A 48 -8.75 8.47 -1.00
N ALA A 49 -10.02 8.08 -0.89
CA ALA A 49 -10.44 6.98 -0.03
C ALA A 49 -10.06 5.61 -0.59
N CYS A 50 -10.02 5.46 -1.92
CA CYS A 50 -9.71 4.20 -2.60
C CYS A 50 -8.22 3.84 -2.52
N LEU A 51 -7.35 4.84 -2.34
CA LEU A 51 -5.90 4.66 -2.26
C LEU A 51 -5.40 4.21 -0.89
N ARG A 52 -6.28 4.04 0.11
CA ARG A 52 -5.88 3.73 1.48
C ARG A 52 -6.76 2.66 2.11
N LEU A 53 -6.12 1.82 2.91
CA LEU A 53 -6.78 0.88 3.79
C LEU A 53 -6.79 1.45 5.22
N ARG A 54 -7.96 1.58 5.85
CA ARG A 54 -8.04 1.87 7.29
C ARG A 54 -7.91 0.56 8.05
N LEU A 55 -6.88 0.45 8.88
CA LEU A 55 -6.70 -0.70 9.77
C LEU A 55 -6.73 -0.21 11.22
N PRO A 56 -7.81 -0.45 11.98
CA PRO A 56 -7.81 -0.18 13.41
C PRO A 56 -6.85 -1.16 14.10
N VAL A 57 -5.89 -0.61 14.84
CA VAL A 57 -4.86 -1.38 15.55
C VAL A 57 -4.62 -0.76 16.91
N GLU A 58 -4.42 -1.61 17.91
CA GLU A 58 -4.03 -1.15 19.25
C GLU A 58 -2.56 -0.73 19.26
N VAL A 59 -2.19 0.13 20.21
CA VAL A 59 -0.82 0.69 20.31
C VAL A 59 0.23 -0.41 20.43
N ASP A 60 -0.05 -1.47 21.19
CA ASP A 60 0.87 -2.59 21.38
C ASP A 60 1.04 -3.42 20.10
N GLN A 61 -0.03 -3.53 19.29
CA GLN A 61 -0.03 -4.28 18.04
C GLN A 61 0.70 -3.55 16.92
N LEU A 62 0.82 -2.22 16.99
CA LEU A 62 1.58 -1.45 16.02
C LEU A 62 3.01 -2.02 15.88
N SER A 63 3.66 -2.36 16.99
CA SER A 63 5.03 -2.90 17.01
C SER A 63 5.19 -4.22 16.24
N GLN A 64 4.10 -4.94 16.02
CA GLN A 64 4.07 -6.21 15.29
C GLN A 64 3.89 -6.02 13.77
N LEU A 65 3.48 -4.82 13.34
CA LEU A 65 3.41 -4.48 11.92
C LEU A 65 4.82 -4.29 11.35
N ASN A 66 4.98 -4.58 10.05
CA ASN A 66 6.26 -4.35 9.38
C ASN A 66 6.70 -2.89 9.52
N PRO A 67 7.82 -2.59 10.20
CA PRO A 67 8.30 -1.22 10.35
C PRO A 67 8.64 -0.58 9.00
N GLY A 68 9.05 -1.37 8.00
CA GLY A 68 9.33 -0.89 6.65
C GLY A 68 8.10 -0.48 5.84
N CYS A 69 6.88 -0.71 6.35
CA CYS A 69 5.64 -0.18 5.77
C CYS A 69 5.15 1.09 6.45
N ARG A 70 5.85 1.59 7.48
CA ARG A 70 5.53 2.87 8.10
C ARG A 70 6.21 3.98 7.32
N VAL A 71 5.42 4.96 6.90
CA VAL A 71 5.96 6.13 6.18
C VAL A 71 6.72 7.00 7.16
N ASP A 72 8.02 7.16 6.90
CA ASP A 72 8.89 8.15 7.50
C ASP A 72 9.67 8.87 6.38
N ARG A 73 10.51 9.84 6.77
CA ARG A 73 11.33 10.60 5.80
C ARG A 73 12.30 9.72 5.00
N ALA A 74 12.82 8.66 5.61
CA ALA A 74 13.77 7.78 4.93
C ALA A 74 13.05 6.95 3.85
N LEU A 75 11.88 6.41 4.17
CA LEU A 75 11.05 5.66 3.23
C LEU A 75 10.50 6.56 2.12
N GLU A 76 10.04 7.78 2.45
CA GLU A 76 9.59 8.77 1.48
C GLU A 76 10.68 9.05 0.42
N ASN A 77 11.91 9.33 0.87
CA ASN A 77 13.04 9.58 -0.03
C ASN A 77 13.36 8.35 -0.89
N ALA A 78 13.45 7.16 -0.27
CA ALA A 78 13.76 5.93 -0.98
C ALA A 78 12.71 5.58 -2.05
N LEU A 79 11.42 5.80 -1.75
CA LEU A 79 10.34 5.61 -2.71
C LEU A 79 10.42 6.63 -3.85
N THR A 80 10.73 7.89 -3.53
CA THR A 80 10.84 8.96 -4.53
C THR A 80 11.99 8.67 -5.50
N GLU A 81 13.17 8.32 -4.99
CA GLU A 81 14.33 7.92 -5.81
C GLU A 81 14.01 6.70 -6.69
N ALA A 82 13.32 5.70 -6.14
CA ALA A 82 12.92 4.51 -6.91
C ALA A 82 11.91 4.86 -8.01
N ILE A 83 10.96 5.77 -7.74
CA ILE A 83 9.99 6.26 -8.73
C ILE A 83 10.73 6.98 -9.85
N GLU A 84 11.62 7.92 -9.52
CA GLU A 84 12.39 8.67 -10.52
C GLU A 84 13.30 7.79 -11.38
N LEU A 85 13.87 6.73 -10.79
CA LEU A 85 14.76 5.81 -11.49
C LEU A 85 14.02 4.87 -12.44
N TRP A 86 12.84 4.37 -12.04
CA TRP A 86 12.20 3.24 -12.74
C TRP A 86 10.88 3.57 -13.44
N TYR A 87 10.17 4.63 -13.04
CA TYR A 87 8.85 4.93 -13.56
C TYR A 87 8.92 6.02 -14.65
N PRO A 88 8.38 5.76 -15.85
CA PRO A 88 8.40 6.73 -16.93
C PRO A 88 7.47 7.91 -16.61
N ARG A 89 7.90 9.14 -16.91
CA ARG A 89 7.10 10.36 -16.71
C ARG A 89 5.85 10.49 -17.58
N SER A 90 5.73 9.67 -18.62
CA SER A 90 4.55 9.68 -19.48
C SER A 90 4.04 8.25 -19.61
N PRO A 91 2.74 8.00 -19.39
CA PRO A 91 2.10 6.75 -19.70
C PRO A 91 2.03 6.62 -21.22
N ARG A 92 3.17 6.32 -21.85
CA ARG A 92 3.21 5.82 -23.22
C ARG A 92 2.50 4.49 -23.16
N THR A 93 1.43 4.25 -23.90
CA THR A 93 0.74 2.94 -23.93
C THR A 93 1.77 1.88 -24.36
N PRO A 94 2.43 1.15 -23.44
CA PRO A 94 3.35 0.13 -23.87
C PRO A 94 2.44 -1.06 -24.13
N GLY A 95 2.40 -1.57 -25.36
CA GLY A 95 1.82 -2.89 -25.55
C GLY A 95 2.43 -3.82 -24.49
N LEU A 96 1.60 -4.51 -23.72
CA LEU A 96 2.03 -5.39 -22.61
C LEU A 96 3.03 -6.48 -23.05
N GLY A 97 3.28 -6.62 -24.37
CA GLY A 97 4.30 -7.47 -24.97
C GLY A 97 5.67 -6.83 -25.22
N GLN A 98 5.93 -5.58 -24.81
CA GLN A 98 7.26 -4.97 -25.01
C GLN A 98 8.27 -5.43 -23.93
N SER A 99 9.28 -6.21 -24.37
CA SER A 99 10.34 -6.80 -23.52
C SER A 99 11.03 -5.81 -22.57
N ARG A 100 11.19 -4.53 -22.98
CA ARG A 100 11.82 -3.48 -22.15
C ARG A 100 11.02 -3.09 -20.91
N VAL A 101 9.69 -3.09 -20.98
CA VAL A 101 8.84 -2.82 -19.80
C VAL A 101 8.98 -3.97 -18.82
N CYS A 102 8.93 -5.20 -19.31
CA CYS A 102 9.14 -6.40 -18.49
C CYS A 102 10.54 -6.43 -17.83
N ALA A 103 11.58 -5.97 -18.54
CA ALA A 103 12.94 -5.90 -18.01
C ALA A 103 13.11 -4.88 -16.88
N GLY A 104 12.37 -3.76 -16.90
CA GLY A 104 12.38 -2.75 -15.83
C GLY A 104 11.56 -3.13 -14.59
N CYS A 105 10.56 -4.02 -14.73
CA CYS A 105 9.69 -4.44 -13.63
C CYS A 105 10.39 -5.26 -12.54
N ALA A 106 11.32 -6.14 -12.91
CA ALA A 106 12.06 -6.95 -11.95
C ALA A 106 12.94 -6.11 -11.00
N PRO A 107 13.86 -5.25 -11.50
CA PRO A 107 14.73 -4.45 -10.65
C PRO A 107 13.99 -3.34 -9.89
N SER A 108 12.91 -2.78 -10.43
CA SER A 108 12.08 -1.81 -9.69
C SER A 108 11.40 -2.47 -8.49
N SER A 109 10.87 -3.68 -8.68
CA SER A 109 10.22 -4.43 -7.61
C SER A 109 11.19 -4.88 -6.52
N GLU A 110 12.44 -5.17 -6.89
CA GLU A 110 13.50 -5.50 -5.93
C GLU A 110 13.97 -4.26 -5.15
N SER A 111 14.08 -3.12 -5.84
CA SER A 111 14.39 -1.82 -5.19
C SER A 111 13.33 -1.43 -4.17
N LEU A 112 12.05 -1.57 -4.53
CA LEU A 112 10.91 -1.36 -3.63
C LEU A 112 10.90 -2.36 -2.46
N ALA A 113 11.22 -3.63 -2.70
CA ALA A 113 11.33 -4.63 -1.65
C ALA A 113 12.48 -4.32 -0.68
N ARG A 114 13.62 -3.80 -1.16
CA ARG A 114 14.72 -3.34 -0.29
C ARG A 114 14.30 -2.14 0.56
N ALA A 115 13.57 -1.18 -0.02
CA ALA A 115 13.09 0.00 0.69
C ALA A 115 12.04 -0.34 1.76
N THR A 116 11.07 -1.19 1.43
CA THR A 116 9.94 -1.53 2.30
C THR A 116 10.18 -2.72 3.22
N ARG A 117 11.29 -3.45 3.02
CA ARG A 117 11.67 -4.69 3.73
C ARG A 117 10.44 -5.54 4.06
N PRO A 118 9.62 -5.91 3.06
CA PRO A 118 8.39 -6.62 3.32
C PRO A 118 8.75 -7.91 4.07
N ALA A 119 7.98 -8.22 5.12
CA ALA A 119 7.93 -9.58 5.67
C ALA A 119 7.82 -10.57 4.49
N PRO A 120 8.31 -11.82 4.61
CA PRO A 120 8.58 -12.71 3.46
C PRO A 120 7.33 -13.24 2.72
N LEU A 121 6.41 -12.36 2.32
CA LEU A 121 5.39 -12.57 1.31
C LEU A 121 6.01 -12.54 -0.11
N TYR A 122 7.22 -11.99 -0.26
CA TYR A 122 7.95 -12.04 -1.54
C TYR A 122 8.52 -13.44 -1.87
N ALA A 123 8.68 -14.32 -0.88
CA ALA A 123 9.05 -15.72 -1.12
C ALA A 123 7.94 -16.49 -1.89
N LEU A 124 6.68 -16.10 -1.73
CA LEU A 124 5.55 -16.65 -2.48
C LEU A 124 5.58 -16.27 -3.98
N LYS A 125 6.23 -15.16 -4.34
CA LYS A 125 6.40 -14.74 -5.74
C LYS A 125 7.36 -15.65 -6.53
N MET A 126 8.29 -16.34 -5.84
CA MET A 126 9.15 -17.35 -6.48
C MET A 126 8.45 -18.70 -6.67
N LEU A 127 7.49 -19.05 -5.81
CA LEU A 127 6.70 -20.28 -5.90
C LEU A 127 5.54 -20.20 -6.89
N LEU A 128 5.03 -18.99 -7.19
CA LEU A 128 3.93 -18.76 -8.14
C LEU A 128 4.36 -18.77 -9.63
N LYS A 129 5.62 -19.09 -9.94
CA LYS A 129 6.09 -19.37 -11.32
C LYS A 129 5.76 -20.77 -11.82
N GLN A 130 4.91 -21.53 -11.12
CA GLN A 130 4.42 -22.83 -11.57
C GLN A 130 2.91 -22.77 -11.81
N PRO A 131 2.40 -23.39 -12.89
CA PRO A 131 0.99 -23.32 -13.27
C PRO A 131 0.10 -23.91 -12.17
N TRP A 132 -1.02 -23.21 -11.95
CA TRP A 132 -1.94 -23.39 -10.85
C TRP A 132 -2.45 -24.84 -10.70
N ARG A 133 -2.17 -25.45 -9.54
CA ARG A 133 -3.06 -26.40 -8.86
C ARG A 133 -2.99 -26.12 -7.37
N VAL A 134 -3.90 -25.28 -6.90
CA VAL A 134 -4.05 -24.96 -5.47
C VAL A 134 -4.69 -26.17 -4.80
N SER A 135 -4.12 -26.64 -3.69
CA SER A 135 -4.92 -27.14 -2.58
C SER A 135 -4.46 -26.40 -1.33
N ILE A 136 -5.29 -25.47 -0.88
CA ILE A 136 -5.05 -24.66 0.32
C ILE A 136 -5.73 -25.37 1.49
N VAL A 137 -5.13 -26.47 1.90
CA VAL A 137 -5.38 -27.10 3.20
C VAL A 137 -4.01 -27.52 3.69
N GLU A 138 -3.69 -27.18 4.94
CA GLU A 138 -2.40 -27.37 5.62
C GLU A 138 -1.38 -26.23 5.48
N LEU A 139 -1.62 -25.11 6.16
CA LEU A 139 -0.53 -24.22 6.59
C LEU A 139 -0.76 -23.61 7.99
N PHE A 140 -1.54 -24.31 8.82
CA PHE A 140 -1.68 -24.03 10.25
C PHE A 140 -1.79 -25.34 11.04
N ALA A 141 -0.68 -26.07 11.18
CA ALA A 141 -0.52 -27.08 12.24
C ALA A 141 0.96 -27.45 12.44
N GLY A 142 1.53 -27.02 13.56
CA GLY A 142 2.78 -27.56 14.14
C GLY A 142 4.05 -26.80 13.72
N HIS A 143 4.91 -26.30 14.61
CA HIS A 143 5.08 -26.56 16.03
C HIS A 143 5.90 -25.41 16.64
N VAL A 144 5.30 -24.65 17.56
CA VAL A 144 6.01 -24.11 18.73
C VAL A 144 5.40 -24.81 19.94
N ALA A 145 6.12 -25.79 20.46
CA ALA A 145 6.05 -26.37 21.81
C ALA A 145 6.96 -27.63 21.74
N ARG A 146 7.91 -27.90 22.62
CA ARG A 146 8.06 -27.51 24.02
C ARG A 146 9.50 -27.83 24.41
N ALA A 147 10.14 -26.93 25.16
CA ALA A 147 11.33 -27.27 25.91
C ALA A 147 10.98 -28.17 27.11
N SER A 148 11.98 -28.94 27.54
CA SER A 148 12.22 -29.52 28.88
C SER A 148 11.91 -31.01 29.13
N VAL A 149 12.91 -31.61 29.81
CA VAL A 149 12.96 -32.86 30.60
C VAL A 149 13.03 -34.16 29.76
N GLY A 150 13.96 -35.12 29.89
CA GLY A 150 14.98 -35.42 30.91
C GLY A 150 15.02 -36.94 31.14
N SER A 151 16.17 -37.57 30.86
CA SER A 151 16.71 -38.83 31.43
C SER A 151 16.14 -40.23 31.06
N LEU A 152 17.10 -41.18 31.04
CA LEU A 152 17.05 -42.65 31.22
C LEU A 152 16.39 -43.43 30.07
N GLY A 153 17.05 -44.35 29.35
CA GLY A 153 18.04 -45.34 29.76
C GLY A 153 17.35 -46.70 29.89
N SER A 154 17.52 -47.59 28.91
CA SER A 154 17.67 -49.05 28.98
C SER A 154 17.98 -49.57 27.58
#